data_AF-A0A2U0RWB7-F1
#
_entry.id   AF-A0A2U0RWB7-F1
#
_cell.length_a   1.000
_cell.length_b   1.000
_cell.length_c   1.000
_cell.angle_alpha   90.00
_cell.angle_beta   90.00
_cell.angle_gamma   90.00
#
_symmetry.space_group_name_H-M   'P 1'
#
loop_
_entity.id
_entity.type
_entity.pdbx_description
1 polymer ?
#
loop_
_entity_poly.entity_id
_entity_poly.type
_entity_poly.pdbx_seq_one_letter_code
_entity_poly.pdbx_strand_id
1 'polypeptide(L)' 'MAHLFVVESADFLFLQRQTGLTWGNISSHMRKLENTGYVAVEKEFIDKKPHTTLKLTDKGRIAFKEYRKSMKQVFEDLPE' A
#
# COMPACT_ATOMS: atom_id res chain seq x y z
N MET A 1 -2.34 0.09 -1.50
CA MET A 1 -2.88 -0.98 -0.62
C MET A 1 -3.35 -2.20 -1.39
N ALA A 2 -4.16 -2.06 -2.45
CA ALA A 2 -4.66 -3.21 -3.22
C ALA A 2 -3.55 -4.20 -3.67
N HIS A 3 -2.46 -3.70 -4.25
CA HIS A 3 -1.31 -4.53 -4.62
C HIS A 3 -0.67 -5.26 -3.42
N LEU A 4 -0.62 -4.64 -2.25
CA LEU A 4 -0.06 -5.24 -1.03
C LEU A 4 -1.04 -6.18 -0.31
N PHE A 5 -2.31 -6.19 -0.68
CA PHE A 5 -3.30 -7.05 -0.05
C PHE A 5 -3.21 -8.49 -0.54
N VAL A 6 -2.86 -8.69 -1.80
CA VAL A 6 -2.78 -10.00 -2.47
C VAL A 6 -1.40 -10.66 -2.37
N VAL A 7 -0.40 -9.93 -1.86
CA VAL A 7 0.95 -10.43 -1.62
C VAL A 7 1.29 -10.32 -0.14
N GLU A 8 2.36 -11.01 0.28
CA GLU A 8 2.90 -10.83 1.63
C GLU A 8 3.62 -9.48 1.76
N SER A 9 4.50 -9.16 0.82
CA SER A 9 5.24 -7.90 0.74
C SER A 9 5.54 -7.55 -0.71
N ALA A 10 5.95 -6.30 -0.97
CA ALA A 10 6.44 -5.88 -2.26
C ALA A 10 7.56 -4.85 -2.13
N ASP A 11 8.50 -4.88 -3.09
CA ASP A 11 9.52 -3.85 -3.23
C ASP A 11 8.89 -2.51 -3.68
N PHE A 12 9.47 -1.41 -3.19
CA PHE A 12 9.01 -0.05 -3.51
C PHE A 12 9.02 0.24 -5.02
N LEU A 13 10.08 -0.15 -5.74
CA LEU A 13 10.18 0.07 -7.18
C LEU A 13 9.15 -0.78 -7.94
N PHE A 14 8.86 -1.99 -7.46
CA PHE A 14 7.76 -2.79 -8.00
C PHE A 14 6.42 -2.05 -7.88
N LEU A 15 6.07 -1.55 -6.69
CA LEU A 15 4.83 -0.77 -6.53
C LEU A 15 4.81 0.50 -7.37
N GLN A 16 5.97 1.14 -7.54
CA GLN A 16 6.09 2.31 -8.41
C GLN A 16 5.76 1.99 -9.86
N ARG A 17 6.31 0.89 -10.38
CA ARG A 17 6.01 0.45 -11.74
C ARG A 17 4.54 0.05 -11.90
N GLN A 18 3.96 -0.65 -10.92
CA GLN A 18 2.56 -1.10 -11.00
C GLN A 18 1.55 0.05 -10.91
N THR A 19 1.86 1.10 -10.14
CA THR A 19 0.93 2.23 -9.95
C THR A 19 1.12 3.35 -10.96
N GLY A 20 2.24 3.39 -11.68
CA GLY A 20 2.59 4.48 -12.60
C GLY A 20 2.82 5.83 -11.91
N LEU A 21 2.86 5.85 -10.58
CA LEU A 21 3.02 7.08 -9.81
C LEU A 21 4.49 7.51 -9.77
N THR A 22 4.70 8.81 -9.61
CA THR A 22 6.04 9.34 -9.38
C THR A 22 6.57 8.92 -8.00
N TRP A 23 7.90 8.91 -7.86
CA TRP A 23 8.56 8.56 -6.61
C TRP A 23 8.08 9.42 -5.42
N GLY A 24 7.89 10.72 -5.64
CA GLY A 24 7.40 11.65 -4.61
C GLY A 24 5.98 11.35 -4.15
N ASN A 25 5.08 11.02 -5.09
CA ASN A 25 3.70 10.66 -4.75
C ASN A 25 3.66 9.38 -3.92
N ILE A 26 4.35 8.32 -4.35
CA ILE A 26 4.35 7.05 -3.62
C ILE A 26 4.98 7.23 -2.26
N SER A 27 6.11 7.93 -2.16
CA SER A 27 6.78 8.18 -0.88
C SER A 27 5.88 8.91 0.11
N SER A 28 5.13 9.93 -0.36
CA SER A 28 4.15 10.65 0.47
C SER A 28 3.01 9.75 0.93
N HIS A 29 2.45 8.92 0.03
CA HIS A 29 1.42 7.96 0.39
C HIS A 29 1.93 6.91 1.38
N MET A 30 3.09 6.30 1.13
CA MET A 30 3.67 5.27 2.00
C MET A 30 3.96 5.82 3.39
N ARG A 31 4.52 7.03 3.50
CA ARG A 31 4.75 7.68 4.79
C ARG A 31 3.45 7.89 5.58
N LYS A 32 2.37 8.31 4.92
CA LYS A 32 1.06 8.47 5.59
C LYS A 32 0.54 7.13 6.09
N LEU A 33 0.62 6.08 5.25
CA LEU A 33 0.15 4.74 5.61
C LEU A 33 1.01 4.07 6.69
N GLU A 34 2.30 4.36 6.71
CA GLU A 34 3.23 3.96 7.76
C GLU A 34 2.90 4.65 9.08
N ASN A 35 2.71 5.98 9.06
CA ASN A 35 2.35 6.76 10.24
C ASN A 35 1.02 6.31 10.88
N THR A 36 0.05 5.85 10.07
CA THR A 36 -1.22 5.31 10.60
C THR A 36 -1.10 3.84 11.03
N GLY A 37 0.06 3.21 10.82
CA GLY A 37 0.34 1.81 11.12
C GLY A 37 -0.36 0.82 10.18
N TYR A 38 -0.73 1.24 8.97
CA TYR A 38 -1.36 0.38 7.97
C TYR A 38 -0.35 -0.35 7.09
N VAL A 39 0.83 0.25 6.88
CA VAL A 39 1.92 -0.34 6.10
C VAL A 39 3.17 -0.37 6.98
N ALA A 40 3.84 -1.52 7.04
CA ALA A 40 5.19 -1.62 7.56
C ALA A 40 6.17 -1.35 6.42
N VAL A 41 7.21 -0.55 6.70
CA VAL A 41 8.27 -0.19 5.75
C VAL A 41 9.59 -0.68 6.33
N GLU A 42 10.21 -1.63 5.66
CA GLU A 42 11.53 -2.16 6.04
C GLU A 42 12.56 -1.68 5.02
N LYS A 43 13.66 -1.12 5.54
CA LYS A 43 14.76 -0.59 4.72
C LYS A 43 16.02 -1.37 5.03
N GLU A 44 16.55 -2.00 4.01
CA GLU A 44 17.74 -2.82 4.11
C GLU A 44 18.76 -2.38 3.06
N PHE A 45 20.03 -2.73 3.24
CA PHE A 45 21.06 -2.55 2.22
C PHE A 45 21.44 -3.91 1.66
N ILE A 46 21.09 -4.17 0.40
CA ILE A 46 21.47 -5.38 -0.33
C ILE A 46 22.48 -4.94 -1.40
N ASP A 47 23.68 -5.53 -1.40
CA ASP A 47 24.76 -5.17 -2.33
C ASP A 47 25.07 -3.67 -2.40
N LYS A 48 25.10 -3.00 -1.24
CA LYS A 48 25.31 -1.55 -1.09
C LYS A 48 24.22 -0.68 -1.73
N LYS A 49 23.07 -1.25 -2.09
CA LYS A 49 21.90 -0.52 -2.59
C LYS A 49 20.78 -0.55 -1.56
N PRO A 50 20.11 0.60 -1.31
CA PRO A 50 18.94 0.61 -0.45
C PRO A 50 17.82 -0.19 -1.11
N HIS A 51 17.29 -1.16 -0.38
CA HIS A 51 16.11 -1.94 -0.72
C HIS A 51 15.00 -1.57 0.26
N THR A 52 13.80 -1.33 -0.25
CA THR A 52 12.66 -0.95 0.60
C THR A 52 11.51 -1.90 0.35
N THR A 53 11.21 -2.69 1.37
CA THR A 53 10.12 -3.67 1.37
C THR A 53 8.92 -3.08 2.09
N LEU A 54 7.73 -3.26 1.50
CA LEU A 54 6.47 -2.74 1.98
C LEU A 54 5.51 -3.88 2.23
N LYS A 55 4.86 -3.91 3.39
CA LYS A 55 3.89 -4.95 3.79
C LYS A 55 2.68 -4.33 4.46
N LEU A 56 1.48 -4.86 4.19
CA LEU A 56 0.33 -4.51 5.01
C LEU A 56 0.47 -5.13 6.40
N THR A 57 0.28 -4.32 7.44
CA THR A 57 0.09 -4.81 8.80
C THR A 57 -1.30 -5.45 8.93
N ASP A 58 -1.55 -6.16 10.03
CA ASP A 58 -2.90 -6.68 10.32
C ASP A 58 -3.93 -5.55 10.38
N LYS A 59 -3.57 -4.42 11.02
CA LYS A 59 -4.37 -3.20 11.06
C LYS A 59 -4.67 -2.69 9.65
N GLY A 60 -3.67 -2.65 8.77
CA GLY A 60 -3.83 -2.24 7.37
C GLY A 60 -4.69 -3.19 6.56
N ARG A 61 -4.58 -4.51 6.78
CA ARG A 61 -5.44 -5.52 6.13
C ARG A 61 -6.90 -5.36 6.55
N ILE A 62 -7.16 -5.13 7.83
CA ILE A 62 -8.52 -4.86 8.33
C ILE A 62 -9.06 -3.56 7.74
N ALA A 63 -8.30 -2.46 7.81
CA ALA A 63 -8.70 -1.18 7.27
C ALA A 63 -9.01 -1.24 5.76
N PHE A 64 -8.21 -1.98 4.99
CA PHE A 64 -8.45 -2.15 3.56
C PHE A 64 -9.69 -3.00 3.26
N LYS A 65 -9.99 -4.03 4.08
CA LYS A 65 -11.24 -4.80 3.95
C LYS A 65 -12.47 -3.93 4.20
N GLU A 66 -12.45 -3.10 5.24
CA GLU A 66 -13.54 -2.15 5.53
C GLU A 66 -13.69 -1.13 4.40
N TYR A 67 -12.58 -0.56 3.92
CA TYR A 67 -12.60 0.32 2.75
C TYR A 67 -13.25 -0.34 1.53
N ARG A 68 -12.91 -1.59 1.23
CA ARG A 68 -13.53 -2.33 0.10
C ARG A 68 -15.02 -2.53 0.29
N LYS A 69 -15.46 -2.81 1.52
CA LYS A 69 -16.88 -2.96 1.87
C LYS A 69 -17.63 -1.65 1.67
N SER A 70 -17.10 -0.54 2.20
CA SER A 70 -17.70 0.78 2.03
C SER A 70 -17.75 1.20 0.56
N MET A 71 -16.69 0.95 -0.20
CA MET A 71 -16.64 1.29 -1.62
C MET A 71 -17.66 0.47 -2.43
N LYS A 72 -17.85 -0.81 -2.10
CA LYS A 72 -18.89 -1.64 -2.71
C LYS A 72 -20.28 -1.07 -2.45
N GLN A 73 -20.57 -0.67 -1.21
CA GLN A 73 -21.83 -0.04 -0.85
C GLN A 73 -22.08 1.24 -1.66
N VAL A 74 -21.08 2.10 -1.78
CA VAL A 74 -21.18 3.34 -2.57
C VAL A 74 -21.58 3.03 -4.02
N PHE A 75 -21.01 1.99 -4.64
CA PHE A 75 -21.38 1.62 -6.01
C PHE A 75 -22.79 1.00 -6.12
N GLU A 76 -23.28 0.33 -5.08
CA GLU A 76 -24.66 -0.21 -5.05
C GLU A 76 -25.70 0.90 -4.85
N ASP A 77 -25.34 1.99 -4.15
CA ASP A 77 -26.24 3.11 -3.85
C ASP A 77 -26.29 4.18 -4.97
N LEU A 78 -25.43 4.10 -5.98
CA LEU A 78 -25.46 5.02 -7.12
C LEU A 78 -26.66 4.70 -8.02
N PRO A 79 -27.59 5.65 -8.27
CA PRO A 79 -28.64 5.45 -9.26
C PRO A 79 -28.03 5.33 -10.67
N GLU A 80 -28.69 4.58 -11.55
CA GLU A 80 -28.31 4.44 -12.97
C GLU A 80 -28.13 5.79 -13.69
#